data_AF-A0A1C6HU56-F1
#
_entry.id   AF-A0A1C6HU56-F1
#
_cell.length_a   1.000
_cell.length_b   1.000
_cell.length_c   1.000
_cell.angle_alpha   90.00
_cell.angle_beta   90.00
_cell.angle_gamma   90.00
#
_symmetry.space_group_name_H-M   'P 1'
#
loop_
_entity.id
_entity.type
_entity.pdbx_description
1 polymer ?
#
loop_
_entity_poly.entity_id
_entity_poly.type
_entity_poly.pdbx_seq_one_letter_code
_entity_poly.pdbx_strand_id
1 'polypeptide(L)'
;MKKVYVTITGMKYYYGFNPFSIGKKLTCKKEHNNPYDSEAIKVTMKNIGTVGYIANSPYTKANGTMGAGAVNKYVKKKFKVRVMFMTSTKIICEVIDGFKDKYSEEKTEPTDKIEEKEVVKF
;
A
#
# COMPACT_ATOMS: atom_id res chain seq x y z
N MET A 1 8.83 -14.86 2.26
CA MET A 1 8.10 -13.89 1.41
C MET A 1 8.45 -12.49 1.89
N LYS A 2 8.92 -11.60 1.00
CA LYS A 2 9.24 -10.22 1.38
C LYS A 2 7.94 -9.51 1.77
N LYS A 3 7.96 -8.73 2.86
CA LYS A 3 6.78 -7.97 3.28
C LYS A 3 6.47 -6.89 2.24
N VAL A 4 5.22 -6.83 1.81
CA VAL A 4 4.73 -5.79 0.90
C VAL A 4 3.97 -4.75 1.71
N TYR A 5 4.44 -3.51 1.67
CA TYR A 5 3.78 -2.39 2.32
C TYR A 5 3.13 -1.49 1.28
N VAL A 6 1.99 -0.91 1.63
CA VAL A 6 1.25 0.06 0.82
C VAL A 6 0.86 1.27 1.67
N THR A 7 0.61 2.39 1.02
CA THR A 7 0.13 3.62 1.67
C THR A 7 -1.32 3.88 1.28
N ILE A 8 -2.18 4.15 2.26
CA ILE A 8 -3.54 4.64 2.04
C ILE A 8 -3.51 6.16 2.05
N THR A 9 -4.10 6.75 1.01
CA THR A 9 -4.31 8.20 0.82
C THR A 9 -5.81 8.50 0.58
N GLY A 10 -6.16 9.78 0.52
CA GLY A 10 -7.53 10.24 0.22
C GLY A 10 -8.54 10.14 1.37
N MET A 11 -8.13 9.80 2.59
CA MET A 11 -9.03 9.64 3.75
C MET A 11 -9.82 10.91 4.10
N LYS A 12 -9.28 12.09 3.75
CA LYS A 12 -9.94 13.40 3.97
C LYS A 12 -11.28 13.53 3.20
N TYR A 13 -11.47 12.76 2.14
CA TYR A 13 -12.71 12.74 1.35
C TYR A 13 -13.73 11.72 1.87
N TYR A 14 -13.41 11.05 2.99
CA TYR A 14 -14.24 10.02 3.62
C TYR A 14 -14.41 10.36 5.11
N TYR A 15 -13.91 9.49 6.00
CA TYR A 15 -14.09 9.59 7.45
C TYR A 15 -12.82 10.03 8.19
N GLY A 16 -11.83 10.58 7.46
CA GLY A 16 -10.54 10.95 8.03
C GLY A 16 -9.80 9.76 8.65
N PHE A 17 -9.15 10.00 9.79
CA PHE A 17 -8.34 9.00 10.50
C PHE A 17 -9.15 8.13 11.47
N ASN A 18 -10.35 8.57 11.86
CA ASN A 18 -11.19 7.96 12.88
C ASN A 18 -11.46 6.45 12.69
N PRO A 19 -11.70 5.92 11.47
CA PRO A 19 -12.02 4.50 11.34
C PRO A 19 -10.77 3.60 11.41
N PHE A 20 -9.56 4.15 11.44
CA PHE A 20 -8.30 3.41 11.44
C PHE A 20 -7.77 3.21 12.85
N SER A 21 -7.16 2.05 13.08
CA SER A 21 -6.38 1.76 14.27
C SER A 21 -5.26 0.79 13.92
N ILE A 22 -4.15 0.85 14.65
CA ILE A 22 -3.03 -0.09 14.47
C ILE A 22 -3.53 -1.53 14.64
N GLY A 23 -3.08 -2.43 13.77
CA GLY A 23 -3.49 -3.84 13.75
C GLY A 23 -4.81 -4.13 13.03
N LYS A 24 -5.60 -3.10 12.68
CA LYS A 24 -6.88 -3.28 11.99
C LYS A 24 -6.70 -3.84 10.59
N LYS A 25 -7.58 -4.78 10.21
CA LYS A 25 -7.60 -5.40 8.88
C LYS A 25 -8.60 -4.70 7.98
N LEU A 26 -8.18 -4.38 6.75
CA LEU A 26 -8.95 -3.66 5.74
C LEU A 26 -9.02 -4.47 4.45
N THR A 27 -10.07 -4.26 3.66
CA THR A 27 -10.25 -4.93 2.37
C THR A 27 -9.94 -3.97 1.24
N CYS A 28 -9.01 -4.36 0.37
CA CYS A 28 -8.67 -3.63 -0.84
C CYS A 28 -9.30 -4.28 -2.06
N LYS A 29 -9.82 -3.48 -2.99
CA LYS A 29 -10.43 -3.96 -4.24
C LYS A 29 -9.98 -3.09 -5.42
N LYS A 30 -9.52 -3.73 -6.50
CA LYS A 30 -9.19 -3.04 -7.76
C LYS A 30 -10.45 -2.47 -8.40
N GLU A 31 -10.35 -1.25 -8.90
CA GLU A 31 -11.45 -0.47 -9.50
C GLU A 31 -11.06 0.00 -10.90
N HIS A 32 -10.96 -0.94 -11.85
CA HIS A 32 -10.51 -0.64 -13.23
C HIS A 32 -11.41 0.34 -13.99
N ASN A 33 -12.67 0.50 -13.57
CA ASN A 33 -13.62 1.43 -14.19
C ASN A 33 -13.66 2.78 -13.45
N ASN A 34 -12.62 3.11 -12.68
CA ASN A 34 -12.52 4.42 -12.04
C ASN A 34 -12.28 5.48 -13.13
N PRO A 35 -13.02 6.61 -13.12
CA PRO A 35 -12.94 7.62 -14.17
C PRO A 35 -11.62 8.41 -14.19
N TYR A 36 -10.81 8.33 -13.11
CA TYR A 36 -9.58 9.11 -12.97
C TYR A 36 -8.31 8.26 -13.11
N ASP A 37 -8.32 7.03 -12.59
CA ASP A 37 -7.14 6.15 -12.57
C ASP A 37 -7.56 4.69 -12.77
N SER A 38 -7.22 4.10 -13.91
CA SER A 38 -7.53 2.69 -14.22
C SER A 38 -6.79 1.69 -13.31
N GLU A 39 -5.75 2.14 -12.60
CA GLU A 39 -5.03 1.37 -11.60
C GLU A 39 -5.56 1.57 -10.17
N ALA A 40 -6.64 2.34 -9.99
CA ALA A 40 -7.18 2.66 -8.68
C ALA A 40 -7.50 1.40 -7.86
N ILE A 41 -7.03 1.40 -6.61
CA ILE A 41 -7.34 0.36 -5.63
C ILE A 41 -8.02 1.01 -4.44
N LYS A 42 -9.33 0.78 -4.32
CA LYS A 42 -10.11 1.29 -3.19
C LYS A 42 -9.88 0.47 -1.94
N VAL A 43 -9.90 1.13 -0.79
CA VAL A 43 -9.82 0.53 0.54
C VAL A 43 -11.16 0.67 1.23
N THR A 44 -11.66 -0.45 1.75
CA THR A 44 -13.00 -0.55 2.31
C THR A 44 -12.98 -1.24 3.68
N MET A 45 -13.91 -0.81 4.53
CA MET A 45 -14.22 -1.44 5.82
C MET A 45 -15.65 -1.97 5.82
N LYS A 46 -15.85 -3.13 6.44
CA LYS A 46 -17.20 -3.70 6.63
C LYS A 46 -18.04 -2.69 7.43
N ASN A 47 -19.27 -2.45 7.00
CA ASN A 47 -20.25 -1.51 7.57
C ASN A 47 -19.97 0.00 7.41
N ILE A 48 -18.78 0.41 6.94
CA ILE A 48 -18.43 1.84 6.75
C ILE A 48 -18.40 2.20 5.25
N GLY A 49 -17.96 1.26 4.41
CA GLY A 49 -17.76 1.49 2.98
C GLY A 49 -16.33 1.91 2.66
N THR A 50 -16.17 2.79 1.68
CA THR A 50 -14.84 3.28 1.23
C THR A 50 -14.26 4.24 2.26
N VAL A 51 -12.99 4.02 2.61
CA VAL A 51 -12.26 4.81 3.60
C VAL A 51 -11.00 5.48 3.03
N GLY A 52 -10.67 5.19 1.78
CA GLY A 52 -9.52 5.75 1.08
C GLY A 52 -9.10 4.89 -0.12
N TYR A 53 -7.94 5.23 -0.69
CA TYR A 53 -7.36 4.56 -1.85
C TYR A 53 -5.87 4.28 -1.62
N ILE A 54 -5.33 3.27 -2.29
CA ILE A 54 -3.87 3.07 -2.30
C ILE A 54 -3.22 4.20 -3.10
N ALA A 55 -2.21 4.83 -2.52
CA ALA A 55 -1.44 5.89 -3.17
C ALA A 55 -0.70 5.34 -4.39
N ASN A 56 -0.78 6.04 -5.53
CA ASN A 56 -0.02 5.69 -6.74
C ASN A 56 1.14 6.67 -7.00
N SER A 57 0.95 7.96 -6.68
CA SER A 57 1.95 9.01 -6.94
C SER A 57 3.04 9.10 -5.86
N PRO A 58 4.31 9.38 -6.23
CA PRO A 58 5.42 9.53 -5.29
C PRO A 58 5.17 10.57 -4.19
N TYR A 59 4.43 11.64 -4.48
CA TYR A 59 4.13 12.69 -3.51
C TYR A 59 3.12 12.26 -2.43
N THR A 60 2.29 11.25 -2.75
CA THR A 60 1.22 10.77 -1.87
C THR A 60 1.60 9.51 -1.11
N LYS A 61 2.56 8.75 -1.65
CA LYS A 61 3.02 7.49 -1.12
C LYS A 61 4.07 7.74 -0.02
N ALA A 62 4.11 6.89 1.00
CA ALA A 62 5.24 6.90 1.92
C ALA A 62 6.48 6.26 1.26
N ASN A 63 7.67 6.70 1.66
CA ASN A 63 8.90 6.02 1.24
C ASN A 63 8.91 4.58 1.78
N GLY A 64 9.45 3.65 0.98
CA GLY A 64 9.47 2.22 1.33
C GLY A 64 8.17 1.43 1.10
N THR A 65 7.08 2.07 0.64
CA THR A 65 5.84 1.36 0.26
C THR A 65 5.68 1.23 -1.26
N MET A 66 4.84 0.31 -1.71
CA MET A 66 4.48 0.13 -3.12
C MET A 66 3.30 1.02 -3.50
N GLY A 67 3.34 1.55 -4.73
CA GLY A 67 2.21 2.27 -5.33
C GLY A 67 1.12 1.31 -5.82
N ALA A 68 -0.05 1.85 -6.16
CA ALA A 68 -1.19 1.07 -6.66
C ALA A 68 -0.82 0.23 -7.90
N GLY A 69 -0.19 0.81 -8.92
CA GLY A 69 0.24 0.09 -10.12
C GLY A 69 1.27 -1.01 -9.84
N ALA A 70 2.21 -0.77 -8.91
CA ALA A 70 3.21 -1.76 -8.52
C ALA A 70 2.57 -2.94 -7.76
N VAL A 71 1.75 -2.66 -6.74
CA VAL A 71 1.14 -3.72 -5.93
C VAL A 71 0.14 -4.55 -6.74
N ASN A 72 -0.50 -3.96 -7.77
CA ASN A 72 -1.47 -4.62 -8.66
C ASN A 72 -0.90 -5.88 -9.33
N LYS A 73 0.41 -5.90 -9.62
CA LYS A 73 1.12 -7.05 -10.19
C LYS A 73 1.12 -8.26 -9.25
N TYR A 74 1.26 -8.02 -7.95
CA TYR A 74 1.44 -9.05 -6.92
C TYR A 74 0.16 -9.53 -6.24
N VAL A 75 -0.94 -8.78 -6.31
CA VAL A 75 -2.19 -9.08 -5.57
C VAL A 75 -3.37 -9.42 -6.47
N LYS A 76 -4.28 -10.26 -5.96
CA LYS A 76 -5.57 -10.62 -6.57
C LYS A 76 -6.50 -9.40 -6.65
N LYS A 77 -7.65 -9.53 -7.34
CA LYS A 77 -8.63 -8.45 -7.51
C LYS A 77 -9.15 -7.88 -6.18
N LYS A 78 -9.25 -8.75 -5.16
CA LYS A 78 -9.52 -8.40 -3.76
C LYS A 78 -8.40 -8.97 -2.91
N PHE A 79 -7.93 -8.20 -1.94
CA PHE A 79 -6.86 -8.59 -1.01
C PHE A 79 -7.04 -7.89 0.33
N LYS A 80 -6.33 -8.33 1.37
CA LYS A 80 -6.42 -7.71 2.70
C LYS A 80 -5.12 -7.07 3.11
N VAL A 81 -5.24 -5.97 3.83
CA VAL A 81 -4.10 -5.26 4.42
C VAL A 81 -4.32 -5.06 5.92
N ARG A 82 -3.23 -4.99 6.67
CA ARG A 82 -3.23 -4.67 8.10
C ARG A 82 -2.56 -3.33 8.33
N VAL A 83 -3.18 -2.46 9.11
CA VAL A 83 -2.60 -1.17 9.50
C VAL A 83 -1.39 -1.42 10.40
N MET A 84 -0.23 -0.91 10.00
CA MET A 84 1.04 -1.08 10.73
C MET A 84 1.48 0.22 11.39
N PHE A 85 1.32 1.34 10.67
CA PHE A 85 1.69 2.67 11.17
C PHE A 85 0.67 3.71 10.70
N MET A 86 0.46 4.72 11.54
CA MET A 86 -0.38 5.87 11.25
C MET A 86 0.44 7.14 11.46
N THR A 87 0.34 8.06 10.51
CA THR A 87 0.95 9.39 10.59
C THR A 87 -0.15 10.44 10.47
N SER A 88 0.18 11.71 10.62
CA SER A 88 -0.77 12.81 10.44
C SER A 88 -1.37 12.90 9.02
N THR A 89 -0.75 12.28 8.02
CA THR A 89 -1.20 12.38 6.61
C THR A 89 -1.42 11.04 5.91
N LYS A 90 -0.87 9.94 6.43
CA LYS A 90 -0.78 8.65 5.74
C LYS A 90 -1.04 7.49 6.69
N ILE A 91 -1.63 6.42 6.16
CA ILE A 91 -1.73 5.12 6.82
C ILE A 91 -0.86 4.14 6.05
N ILE A 92 0.05 3.47 6.74
CA ILE A 92 0.95 2.47 6.16
C ILE A 92 0.44 1.09 6.56
N CYS A 93 0.20 0.24 5.57
CA CYS A 93 -0.35 -1.09 5.77
C CYS A 93 0.54 -2.17 5.17
N GLU A 94 0.57 -3.33 5.80
CA GLU A 94 1.15 -4.56 5.27
C GLU A 94 0.08 -5.35 4.51
N VAL A 95 0.40 -5.87 3.32
CA VAL A 95 -0.45 -6.83 2.62
C VAL A 95 -0.33 -8.19 3.30
N ILE A 96 -1.45 -8.70 3.83
CA ILE A 96 -1.47 -9.91 4.68
C ILE A 96 -2.17 -11.10 4.02
N ASP A 97 -2.94 -10.87 2.95
CA ASP A 97 -3.73 -11.89 2.27
C ASP A 97 -4.05 -11.42 0.84
N GLY A 98 -4.29 -12.35 -0.08
CA GLY A 98 -4.67 -12.07 -1.46
C GLY A 98 -3.51 -11.84 -2.42
N PHE A 99 -2.34 -12.42 -2.17
CA PHE A 99 -1.25 -12.48 -3.15
C PHE A 99 -1.61 -13.40 -4.33
N LYS A 100 -1.06 -13.13 -5.51
CA LYS A 100 -1.11 -14.02 -6.68
C LYS A 100 -0.08 -15.13 -6.53
N ASP A 101 -0.38 -16.30 -7.07
CA ASP A 101 0.43 -17.52 -6.87
C ASP A 101 1.82 -17.40 -7.54
N LYS A 102 1.96 -16.55 -8.58
CA LYS A 102 3.26 -16.22 -9.21
C LYS A 102 4.25 -15.46 -8.31
N TYR A 103 3.80 -14.91 -7.17
CA TYR A 103 4.66 -14.18 -6.24
C TYR A 103 5.27 -15.07 -5.14
N SER A 104 4.74 -16.30 -4.95
CA SER A 104 5.36 -17.28 -4.05
C SER A 104 6.65 -17.90 -4.61
N GLU A 105 6.91 -17.75 -5.92
CA GLU A 105 8.03 -18.40 -6.63
C GLU A 105 9.23 -17.47 -6.91
N GLU A 106 9.11 -16.15 -6.70
CA GLU A 106 10.26 -15.24 -6.76
C GLU A 106 11.17 -15.46 -5.53
N LYS A 107 12.07 -16.43 -5.67
CA LYS A 107 13.21 -16.66 -4.78
C LYS A 107 14.08 -15.41 -4.72
N THR A 108 14.55 -15.18 -3.50
CA THR A 108 15.56 -14.23 -3.04
C THR A 108 16.77 -14.05 -3.96
N GLU A 109 17.07 -12.80 -4.30
CA GLU A 109 18.45 -12.33 -4.43
C GLU A 109 18.62 -11.13 -3.47
N PRO A 110 19.60 -11.17 -2.54
CA PRO A 110 19.99 -10.01 -1.75
C PRO A 110 20.92 -9.14 -2.60
N THR A 111 20.46 -7.97 -3.02
CA THR A 111 21.34 -6.89 -3.51
C THR A 111 21.72 -5.99 -2.34
N ASP A 112 22.51 -6.53 -1.42
CA ASP A 112 23.36 -5.73 -0.55
C ASP A 112 24.62 -5.34 -1.33
N LYS A 113 24.57 -4.17 -1.99
CA LYS A 113 25.75 -3.34 -2.29
C LYS A 113 25.33 -1.88 -2.26
N ILE A 114 25.31 -1.29 -1.06
CA ILE A 114 25.49 0.15 -0.94
C ILE A 114 27.01 0.33 -0.87
N GLU A 115 27.60 0.76 -1.98
CA GLU A 115 28.95 1.32 -1.96
C GLU A 115 28.90 2.58 -1.09
N GLU A 116 29.58 2.54 0.06
CA GLU A 116 29.99 3.75 0.75
C GLU A 116 30.82 4.59 -0.21
N LYS A 117 30.28 5.73 -0.64
CA LYS A 117 31.10 6.80 -1.19
C LYS A 117 31.27 7.87 -0.14
N GLU A 118 32.52 8.00 0.29
CA GLU A 118 33.05 9.05 1.14
C GLU A 118 32.69 10.47 0.66
N VAL A 119 32.31 11.28 1.65
CA VAL A 119 32.72 12.68 1.91
C VAL A 119 32.36 13.77 0.87
N VAL A 120 31.58 14.75 1.33
CA VAL A 120 32.00 16.17 1.30
C VAL A 120 31.60 16.84 2.62
N LYS A 121 32.60 17.28 3.38
CA LYS A 121 32.46 18.22 4.51
C LYS A 121 32.09 19.61 3.97
N PHE A 122 31.14 20.28 4.62
CA PHE A 122 31.03 21.73 4.62
C PHE A 122 31.12 22.21 6.06
#